data_AF-A0A954HFA0-F1
#
_entry.id   AF-A0A954HFA0-F1
#
_cell.length_a   1.000
_cell.length_b   1.000
_cell.length_c   1.000
_cell.angle_alpha   90.00
_cell.angle_beta   90.00
_cell.angle_gamma   90.00
#
_symmetry.space_group_name_H-M   'P 1'
#
loop_
_entity.id
_entity.type
_entity.pdbx_description
1 polymer ?
#
loop_
_entity_poly.entity_id
_entity_poly.type
_entity_poly.pdbx_seq_one_letter_code
_entity_poly.pdbx_strand_id
1 'polypeptide(L)'
;MDEDQAGEFEHRINTLRFWDFPTHRDVQGIDGWAYLFEARVKDRYHVVDRRSPDGGAIQELCDAFLSLSPVALATEATGPGNQKPSWWEYLWPPR
;
A
#
# COMPACT_ATOMS: atom_id res chain seq x y z
N MET A 1 7.78 -4.24 13.46
CA MET A 1 7.09 -5.44 13.00
C MET A 1 7.60 -6.58 13.84
N ASP A 2 6.72 -7.20 14.60
CA ASP A 2 7.04 -8.43 15.33
C ASP A 2 7.03 -9.64 14.36
N GLU A 3 7.52 -10.80 14.82
CA GLU A 3 7.60 -12.01 13.99
C GLU A 3 6.20 -12.54 13.59
N ASP A 4 5.20 -12.32 14.44
CA ASP A 4 3.82 -12.77 14.20
C ASP A 4 3.13 -11.95 13.08
N GLN A 5 3.30 -10.62 13.09
CA GLN A 5 2.85 -9.71 12.02
C GLN A 5 3.51 -10.02 10.69
N ALA A 6 4.80 -10.36 10.72
CA ALA A 6 5.54 -10.76 9.53
C ALA A 6 4.94 -12.02 8.90
N GLY A 7 4.69 -13.05 9.73
CA GLY A 7 4.09 -14.31 9.30
C GLY A 7 2.65 -14.13 8.79
N GLU A 8 1.84 -13.29 9.45
CA GLU A 8 0.48 -12.99 8.98
C GLU A 8 0.51 -12.28 7.62
N PHE A 9 1.40 -11.31 7.44
CA PHE A 9 1.52 -10.58 6.19
C PHE A 9 2.02 -11.48 5.06
N GLU A 10 2.98 -12.35 5.32
CA GLU A 10 3.44 -13.37 4.37
C GLU A 10 2.30 -14.32 3.98
N HIS A 11 1.48 -14.76 4.95
CA HIS A 11 0.31 -15.58 4.67
C HIS A 11 -0.67 -14.87 3.72
N ARG A 12 -0.93 -13.57 3.92
CA ARG A 12 -1.79 -12.77 3.06
C ARG A 12 -1.24 -12.65 1.63
N ILE A 13 0.05 -12.36 1.46
CA ILE A 13 0.71 -12.31 0.14
C ILE A 13 0.51 -13.62 -0.63
N ASN A 14 0.69 -14.75 0.06
CA ASN A 14 0.55 -16.08 -0.54
C ASN A 14 -0.91 -16.39 -0.90
N THR A 15 -1.86 -16.11 -0.01
CA THR A 15 -3.29 -16.35 -0.25
C THR A 15 -3.85 -15.51 -1.39
N LEU A 16 -3.42 -14.25 -1.52
CA LEU A 16 -3.81 -13.37 -2.62
C LEU A 16 -3.13 -13.71 -3.95
N ARG A 17 -2.18 -14.67 -3.94
CA ARG A 17 -1.36 -15.05 -5.09
C ARG A 17 -0.71 -13.82 -5.73
N PHE A 18 -0.18 -12.91 -4.89
CA PHE A 18 0.40 -11.63 -5.33
C PHE A 18 1.33 -11.79 -6.53
N TRP A 19 2.17 -12.81 -6.46
CA TRP A 19 3.16 -13.16 -7.45
C TRP A 19 2.64 -13.57 -8.84
N ASP A 20 1.35 -13.89 -8.94
CA ASP A 20 0.68 -14.29 -10.16
C ASP A 20 -0.10 -13.12 -10.80
N PHE A 21 -0.13 -11.96 -10.14
CA PHE A 21 -0.76 -10.79 -10.72
C PHE A 21 0.01 -10.28 -11.94
N PRO A 22 -0.71 -9.75 -12.95
CA PRO A 22 -0.04 -9.00 -14.01
C PRO A 22 0.56 -7.73 -13.40
N THR A 23 1.80 -7.44 -13.76
CA THR A 23 2.54 -6.27 -13.23
C THR A 23 1.81 -4.96 -13.53
N HIS A 24 1.27 -4.85 -14.75
CA HIS A 24 0.47 -3.72 -15.19
C HIS A 24 -0.85 -4.20 -15.80
N ARG A 25 -1.90 -3.41 -15.62
CA ARG A 25 -3.15 -3.58 -16.34
C ARG A 25 -3.38 -2.29 -17.11
N ASP A 26 -3.44 -2.41 -18.43
CA ASP A 26 -3.60 -1.27 -19.34
C ASP A 26 -5.07 -0.81 -19.30
N VAL A 27 -5.43 -0.17 -18.19
CA VAL A 27 -6.76 0.41 -17.98
C VAL A 27 -6.62 1.90 -18.23
N GLN A 28 -7.06 2.34 -19.40
CA GLN A 28 -7.22 3.76 -19.70
C GLN A 28 -8.33 4.32 -18.81
N GLY A 29 -7.95 5.09 -17.80
CA GLY A 29 -8.88 5.76 -16.88
C GLY A 29 -8.58 7.25 -16.75
N ILE A 30 -9.51 7.95 -16.10
CA ILE A 30 -9.40 9.37 -15.75
C ILE A 30 -8.35 9.53 -14.63
N ASP A 31 -7.70 10.69 -14.55
CA ASP A 31 -6.75 11.04 -13.47
C ASP A 31 -7.35 10.70 -12.09
N GLY A 32 -6.58 9.99 -11.26
CA GLY A 32 -7.03 9.47 -9.97
C GLY A 32 -5.90 8.80 -9.20
N TRP A 33 -6.25 8.20 -8.06
CA TRP A 33 -5.31 7.50 -7.18
C TRP A 33 -4.95 6.11 -7.75
N ALA A 34 -3.80 5.58 -7.40
CA ALA A 34 -3.38 4.22 -7.75
C ALA A 34 -2.79 3.50 -6.53
N TYR A 35 -3.03 2.20 -6.47
CA TYR A 35 -2.38 1.27 -5.56
C TYR A 35 -1.15 0.70 -6.24
N LEU A 36 0.01 0.95 -5.64
CA LEU A 36 1.27 0.34 -6.03
C LEU A 36 1.77 -0.50 -4.87
N PHE A 37 2.05 -1.77 -5.15
CA PHE A 37 2.67 -2.66 -4.19
C PHE A 37 3.87 -3.34 -4.84
N GLU A 38 5.04 -3.19 -4.21
CA GLU A 38 6.26 -3.86 -4.60
C GLU A 38 6.75 -4.78 -3.48
N ALA A 39 7.29 -5.94 -3.87
CA ALA A 39 7.92 -6.84 -2.93
C ALA A 39 9.14 -7.52 -3.55
N ARG A 40 10.12 -7.79 -2.68
CA ARG A 40 11.29 -8.59 -2.98
C ARG A 40 11.44 -9.71 -1.97
N VAL A 41 11.49 -10.95 -2.45
CA VAL A 41 11.81 -12.13 -1.63
C VAL A 41 12.98 -12.84 -2.28
N LYS A 42 14.15 -12.81 -1.62
CA LYS A 42 15.43 -13.31 -2.15
C LYS A 42 15.73 -12.69 -3.53
N ASP A 43 15.71 -13.50 -4.58
CA ASP A 43 15.98 -13.11 -5.96
C ASP A 43 14.70 -12.83 -6.78
N ARG A 44 13.53 -12.95 -6.16
CA ARG A 44 12.24 -12.65 -6.79
C ARG A 44 11.84 -11.22 -6.48
N TYR A 45 11.63 -10.41 -7.51
CA TYR A 45 11.08 -9.05 -7.42
C TYR A 45 9.79 -8.97 -8.23
N HIS A 46 8.77 -8.33 -7.69
CA HIS A 46 7.51 -8.12 -8.38
C HIS A 46 6.86 -6.82 -7.95
N VAL A 47 6.29 -6.12 -8.92
CA VAL A 47 5.57 -4.85 -8.74
C VAL A 47 4.22 -5.01 -9.37
N VAL A 48 3.18 -4.60 -8.65
CA VAL A 48 1.82 -4.55 -9.14
C VAL A 48 1.29 -3.14 -8.99
N ASP A 49 0.81 -2.59 -10.10
CA ASP A 49 0.15 -1.29 -10.18
C ASP A 49 -1.32 -1.48 -10.57
N ARG A 50 -2.23 -0.91 -9.78
CA ARG A 50 -3.68 -0.90 -10.02
C ARG A 50 -4.25 0.49 -9.79
N ARG A 51 -5.05 0.99 -10.73
CA ARG A 51 -5.80 2.23 -10.50
C ARG A 51 -6.89 2.03 -9.43
N SER A 52 -7.12 3.07 -8.65
CA SER A 52 -8.28 3.22 -7.77
C SER A 52 -9.50 3.65 -8.62
N PRO A 53 -10.74 3.24 -8.27
CA PRO A 53 -11.16 2.47 -7.10
C PRO A 53 -11.52 1.03 -7.47
N ASP A 54 -10.74 0.36 -8.32
CA ASP A 54 -11.10 -0.99 -8.83
C ASP A 54 -11.34 -2.04 -7.73
N GLY A 55 -10.99 -1.74 -6.47
CA GLY A 55 -11.29 -2.60 -5.34
C GLY A 55 -10.51 -3.92 -5.39
N GLY A 56 -10.48 -4.62 -4.25
CA GLY A 56 -10.04 -6.01 -4.20
C GLY A 56 -8.57 -6.21 -3.83
N ALA A 57 -8.00 -7.33 -4.26
CA ALA A 57 -6.84 -7.95 -3.63
C ALA A 57 -5.62 -7.03 -3.45
N ILE A 58 -5.31 -6.16 -4.41
CA ILE A 58 -4.16 -5.24 -4.29
C ILE A 58 -4.45 -4.11 -3.32
N GLN A 59 -5.67 -3.57 -3.32
CA GLN A 59 -6.07 -2.60 -2.30
C GLN A 59 -5.98 -3.21 -0.90
N GLU A 60 -6.56 -4.40 -0.70
CA GLU A 60 -6.53 -5.09 0.60
C GLU A 60 -5.09 -5.35 1.08
N LEU A 61 -4.18 -5.67 0.16
CA LEU A 61 -2.77 -5.87 0.46
C LEU A 61 -2.08 -4.55 0.85
N CYS A 62 -2.32 -3.46 0.12
CA CYS A 62 -1.81 -2.14 0.45
C CYS A 62 -2.33 -1.66 1.81
N ASP A 63 -3.63 -1.80 2.07
CA ASP A 63 -4.26 -1.39 3.32
C ASP A 63 -3.72 -2.22 4.51
N ALA A 64 -3.56 -3.53 4.33
CA ALA A 64 -2.93 -4.40 5.33
C ALA A 64 -1.48 -3.98 5.60
N PHE A 65 -0.69 -3.71 4.56
CA PHE A 65 0.70 -3.26 4.73
C PHE A 65 0.79 -1.91 5.44
N LEU A 66 -0.08 -0.96 5.08
CA LEU A 66 -0.18 0.34 5.72
C LEU A 66 -0.54 0.22 7.20
N SER A 67 -1.41 -0.72 7.58
CA SER A 67 -1.75 -0.96 8.98
C SER A 67 -0.58 -1.43 9.85
N LEU A 68 0.44 -2.03 9.25
CA LEU A 68 1.70 -2.43 9.91
C LEU A 68 2.70 -1.27 10.02
N SER A 69 2.47 -0.19 9.27
CA SER A 69 3.36 0.96 9.26
C SER A 69 3.08 1.85 10.49
N PRO A 70 4.12 2.32 11.19
CA PRO A 70 3.98 3.39 12.18
C PRO A 70 3.58 4.73 11.53
N VAL A 71 3.67 4.83 10.20
CA VAL A 71 3.02 5.87 9.41
C VAL A 71 1.52 5.58 9.44
N ALA A 72 0.90 5.86 10.58
CA ALA A 72 -0.54 5.94 10.68
C ALA A 72 -1.00 6.87 9.56
N LEU A 73 -1.85 6.35 8.67
CA LEU A 73 -2.53 7.16 7.69
C LEU A 73 -3.08 8.37 8.45
N ALA A 74 -2.55 9.56 8.15
CA ALA A 74 -3.28 10.78 8.33
C ALA A 74 -4.45 10.74 7.32
N THR A 75 -5.37 9.79 7.51
CA THR A 75 -6.70 9.89 6.95
C THR A 75 -7.26 11.14 7.57
N GLU A 76 -7.45 12.16 6.74
CA GLU A 76 -8.01 13.45 7.07
C GLU A 76 -9.42 13.29 7.64
N ALA A 77 -9.53 12.90 8.91
CA ALA A 77 -10.62 13.33 9.75
C ALA A 77 -10.24 14.73 10.22
N THR A 78 -10.47 15.72 9.35
CA THR A 78 -10.43 17.14 9.68
C THR A 78 -11.43 17.44 10.80
N GLY A 79 -10.99 17.26 12.05
CA GLY A 79 -11.53 17.92 13.22
C GLY A 79 -10.72 19.19 13.51
N PRO A 80 -11.35 20.29 13.95
CA PRO A 80 -10.65 21.55 14.15
C PRO A 80 -9.77 21.42 15.40
N GLY A 81 -8.45 21.37 15.21
CA GLY A 81 -7.52 21.64 16.31
C GLY A 81 -6.25 20.81 16.40
N ASN A 82 -6.00 19.83 15.51
CA ASN A 82 -4.73 19.11 15.54
C ASN A 82 -4.28 18.70 14.13
N GLN A 83 -3.63 19.63 13.43
CA GLN A 83 -2.94 19.33 12.17
C GLN A 83 -1.75 18.42 12.48
N LYS A 84 -1.95 17.10 12.32
CA LYS A 84 -0.81 16.21 12.11
C LYS A 84 -0.30 16.44 10.68
N PRO A 85 1.02 16.43 10.47
CA PRO A 85 1.56 16.50 9.14
C PRO A 85 1.03 15.33 8.32
N SER A 86 0.66 15.66 7.11
CA SER A 86 0.30 14.72 6.07
C SER A 86 1.43 13.72 5.81
N TRP A 87 1.10 12.52 5.33
CA TRP A 87 2.10 11.46 5.13
C TRP A 87 3.19 11.88 4.13
N TRP A 88 2.90 12.78 3.17
CA TRP A 88 3.86 13.26 2.18
C TRP A 88 4.90 14.24 2.77
N GLU A 89 4.60 14.93 3.87
CA GLU A 89 5.57 15.79 4.57
C GLU A 89 6.71 14.99 5.23
N TYR A 90 6.49 13.69 5.51
CA TYR A 90 7.55 12.80 6.01
C TYR A 90 8.54 12.37 4.92
N LEU A 91 8.10 12.37 3.65
CA LEU A 91 8.94 11.99 2.52
C LEU A 91 9.74 13.17 1.96
N TRP A 92 9.33 14.41 2.26
CA TRP A 92 9.98 15.63 1.79
C TRP A 92 10.05 16.70 2.89
N PRO A 93 10.95 16.55 3.88
CA PRO A 93 11.10 17.57 4.91
C PRO A 93 11.62 18.88 4.28
N PRO A 94 11.01 20.04 4.59
CA PRO A 94 11.56 21.33 4.18
C PRO A 94 12.98 21.50 4.77
N ARG A 95 13.89 22.04 3.95
CA ARG A 95 15.30 22.29 4.31
C ARG A 95 15.45 23.41 5.32
#